data_AF-A0A090LM29-F1
#
_entry.id   AF-A0A090LM29-F1
#
_cell.length_a   1.000
_cell.length_b   1.000
_cell.length_c   1.000
_cell.angle_alpha   90.00
_cell.angle_beta   90.00
_cell.angle_gamma   90.00
#
_symmetry.space_group_name_H-M   'P 1'
#
loop_
_entity.id
_entity.type
_entity.pdbx_description
1 polymer ?
#
loop_
_entity_poly.entity_id
_entity_poly.type
_entity_poly.pdbx_seq_one_letter_code
_entity_poly.pdbx_strand_id
1 'polypeptide(L)'
;MVYQTVLNCSELVIIIYEQLPTPTDKMNFMLTCKTIYNTVKNKLLLPQESVLNRTIFDDEAILIEFTKITLHTEYLEISPGPREHLDDKLIDVINKKIKNNIKHIRKLYINPIHENWNLVIEKFNIFENIKYLKIAWTSPPRNLHFFKHLNSLKPINIFCDCQETISYRKEIESNKSWSFPKSMKNLTIKCKSKSWIKILLKGLTNFQNEELETLEIIHLSNFIYNFSNHWNEFITLVNYFKKINIISDFAIYGRQFYSFLNHLVSIEIAKKCHLNLKVSIDSSFWYEITWEVCDKIKLLCIFNVIEKVNLERLDENDINVIYNTLYKMQKLETLMFRFTMVDLGVEFETFVYNITKNLKNIQITDCKRMNIINLHEISRNLKNLEIVSLYGIESDDITLDRILEMFSNVKVLEIFFKKSFKKSKILEFLKGKRSDDGHYKFIWPKTVCLNIFTFYPKKSELSELYKIEKEIPRKCGQLLFDSDKLYFETVTETNIFRTTLQKCSGCYNYLKTFRNNIFKITSKTGLYEDKLFEI
;
A
#
# COMPACT_ATOMS: atom_id res chain seq x y z
N MET A 1 0.72 42.07 5.14
CA MET A 1 2.16 42.45 5.24
C MET A 1 3.10 41.36 4.72
N VAL A 2 3.03 40.10 5.20
CA VAL A 2 3.90 39.00 4.72
C VAL A 2 3.77 38.71 3.21
N TYR A 3 2.55 38.74 2.67
CA TYR A 3 2.28 38.52 1.23
C TYR A 3 2.93 39.56 0.30
N GLN A 4 2.98 40.83 0.73
CA GLN A 4 3.67 41.91 -0.02
C GLN A 4 5.18 41.79 0.07
N THR A 5 5.71 41.22 1.15
CA THR A 5 7.16 41.05 1.36
C THR A 5 7.71 39.95 0.44
N VAL A 6 6.97 38.84 0.29
CA VAL A 6 7.34 37.72 -0.58
C VAL A 6 7.33 38.11 -2.06
N LEU A 7 6.31 38.86 -2.52
CA LEU A 7 6.17 39.25 -3.93
C LEU A 7 7.16 40.32 -4.39
N ASN A 8 7.77 41.06 -3.46
CA ASN A 8 8.75 42.11 -3.76
C ASN A 8 10.21 41.63 -3.67
N CYS A 9 10.45 40.37 -3.28
CA CYS A 9 11.78 39.78 -3.25
C CYS A 9 11.98 38.84 -4.44
N SER A 10 12.62 39.33 -5.50
CA SER A 10 12.85 38.58 -6.74
C SER A 10 13.60 37.26 -6.49
N GLU A 11 14.59 37.27 -5.61
CA GLU A 11 15.35 36.07 -5.22
C GLU A 11 14.46 35.01 -4.57
N LEU A 12 13.59 35.43 -3.66
CA LEU A 12 12.69 34.50 -2.96
C LEU A 12 11.61 33.97 -3.91
N VAL A 13 11.11 34.79 -4.84
CA VAL A 13 10.20 34.36 -5.91
C VAL A 13 10.87 33.33 -6.83
N ILE A 14 12.15 33.52 -7.17
CA ILE A 14 12.92 32.56 -7.96
C ILE A 14 13.13 31.26 -7.20
N ILE A 15 13.51 31.32 -5.92
CA ILE A 15 13.68 30.13 -5.08
C ILE A 15 12.36 29.38 -5.00
N ILE A 16 11.24 30.06 -4.72
CA ILE A 16 9.92 29.42 -4.69
C ILE A 16 9.62 28.77 -6.05
N TYR A 17 9.79 29.51 -7.15
CA TYR A 17 9.56 28.98 -8.51
C TYR A 17 10.41 27.75 -8.83
N GLU A 18 11.68 27.73 -8.45
CA GLU A 18 12.58 26.59 -8.64
C GLU A 18 12.21 25.37 -7.77
N GLN A 19 11.57 25.60 -6.63
CA GLN A 19 11.13 24.57 -5.69
C GLN A 19 9.73 24.03 -6.00
N LEU A 20 9.00 24.63 -6.94
CA LEU A 20 7.69 24.11 -7.34
C LEU A 20 7.85 22.75 -8.04
N PRO A 21 7.07 21.73 -7.63
CA PRO A 21 7.33 20.34 -7.99
C PRO A 21 6.89 20.02 -9.43
N THR A 22 5.85 20.67 -9.93
CA THR A 22 5.28 20.39 -11.24
C THR A 22 5.39 21.58 -12.19
N PRO A 23 5.53 21.36 -13.51
CA PRO A 23 5.42 22.42 -14.51
C PRO A 23 4.09 23.17 -14.44
N THR A 24 3.00 22.48 -14.07
CA THR A 24 1.68 23.08 -13.87
C THR A 24 1.69 24.06 -12.71
N ASP A 25 2.29 23.71 -11.57
CA ASP A 25 2.45 24.63 -10.44
C ASP A 25 3.35 25.80 -10.80
N LYS A 26 4.44 25.56 -11.54
CA LYS A 26 5.30 26.63 -12.06
C LYS A 26 4.56 27.59 -12.97
N MET A 27 3.73 27.07 -13.88
CA MET A 27 2.89 27.87 -14.77
C MET A 27 1.81 28.62 -13.97
N ASN A 28 1.09 27.95 -13.06
CA ASN A 28 0.08 28.58 -12.22
C ASN A 28 0.69 29.67 -11.32
N PHE A 29 1.89 29.43 -10.79
CA PHE A 29 2.66 30.40 -10.03
C PHE A 29 3.06 31.60 -10.90
N MET A 30 3.53 31.37 -12.13
CA MET A 30 3.78 32.43 -13.10
C MET A 30 2.53 33.26 -13.42
N LEU A 31 1.40 32.58 -13.58
CA LEU A 31 0.11 33.21 -13.90
C LEU A 31 -0.54 33.89 -12.69
N THR A 32 0.00 33.69 -11.48
CA THR A 32 -0.56 34.26 -10.25
C THR A 32 -0.50 35.80 -10.27
N CYS A 33 0.58 36.41 -10.78
CA CYS A 33 0.63 37.85 -11.02
C CYS A 33 1.73 38.28 -12.01
N LYS A 34 1.58 39.48 -12.60
CA LYS A 34 2.51 40.07 -13.56
C LYS A 34 3.94 40.21 -13.01
N THR A 35 4.09 40.47 -11.71
CA THR A 35 5.41 40.60 -11.05
C THR A 35 6.16 39.28 -11.01
N ILE A 36 5.49 38.19 -10.63
CA ILE A 36 6.08 36.84 -10.65
C ILE A 36 6.47 36.48 -12.08
N TYR A 37 5.55 36.63 -13.03
CA TYR A 37 5.82 36.36 -14.45
C TYR A 37 7.08 37.07 -14.95
N ASN A 38 7.19 38.38 -14.72
CA ASN A 38 8.34 39.16 -15.16
C ASN A 38 9.65 38.75 -14.47
N THR A 39 9.58 38.25 -13.24
CA THR A 39 10.75 37.80 -12.48
C THR A 39 11.31 36.49 -13.05
N VAL A 40 10.45 35.57 -13.50
CA VAL A 40 10.88 34.21 -13.90
C VAL A 40 10.81 33.93 -15.40
N LYS A 41 10.20 34.80 -16.23
CA LYS A 41 10.06 34.61 -17.69
C LYS A 41 11.38 34.36 -18.44
N ASN A 42 12.50 34.89 -17.95
CA ASN A 42 13.80 34.72 -18.60
C ASN A 42 14.44 33.35 -18.30
N LYS A 43 13.91 32.60 -17.32
CA LYS A 43 14.32 31.20 -17.07
C LYS A 43 13.72 30.22 -18.09
N LEU A 44 12.74 30.66 -18.87
CA LEU A 44 12.01 29.86 -19.87
C LEU A 44 12.78 29.67 -21.20
N LEU A 45 13.94 30.31 -21.36
CA LEU A 45 14.70 30.37 -22.61
C LEU A 45 15.79 29.28 -22.73
N LEU A 46 15.50 28.05 -22.32
CA LEU A 46 16.22 26.88 -22.82
C LEU A 46 15.32 26.15 -23.83
N PRO A 47 15.65 26.19 -25.14
CA PRO A 47 14.91 25.48 -26.20
C PRO A 47 14.87 23.95 -26.04
N GLN A 48 15.49 23.40 -24.99
CA GLN A 48 15.39 22.00 -24.60
C GLN A 48 14.17 21.72 -23.71
N GLU A 49 13.52 22.74 -23.14
CA GLU A 49 12.30 22.59 -22.32
C GLU A 49 11.01 22.54 -23.17
N SER A 50 11.01 23.12 -24.38
CA SER A 50 9.78 23.25 -25.19
C SER A 50 9.33 21.98 -25.91
N VAL A 51 10.23 21.00 -26.08
CA VAL A 51 9.85 19.66 -26.59
C VAL A 51 9.35 18.75 -25.45
N LEU A 52 9.58 19.15 -24.19
CA LEU A 52 9.27 18.42 -22.96
C LEU A 52 8.06 19.01 -22.18
N ASN A 53 7.36 19.99 -22.76
CA ASN A 53 6.25 20.73 -22.12
C ASN A 53 4.86 20.37 -22.68
N ARG A 54 4.68 19.17 -23.25
CA ARG A 54 3.34 18.70 -23.64
C ARG A 54 2.59 18.11 -22.45
N THR A 55 1.97 18.99 -21.68
CA THR A 55 0.67 18.91 -20.95
C THR A 55 0.11 17.63 -20.31
N ILE A 56 0.71 16.44 -20.39
CA ILE A 56 0.26 15.23 -19.67
C ILE A 56 1.49 14.36 -19.41
N PHE A 57 1.93 14.22 -18.15
CA PHE A 57 2.95 13.21 -17.77
C PHE A 57 2.32 11.80 -17.69
N ASP A 58 1.61 11.40 -18.75
CA ASP A 58 1.30 10.00 -18.97
C ASP A 58 2.57 9.37 -19.58
N ASP A 59 3.36 8.69 -18.75
CA ASP A 59 4.45 7.79 -19.15
C ASP A 59 5.41 8.30 -20.24
N GLU A 60 6.11 9.43 -20.04
CA GLU A 60 7.23 9.78 -20.95
C GLU A 60 8.37 8.76 -20.79
N ALA A 61 8.41 7.81 -21.71
CA ALA A 61 9.44 6.80 -21.81
C ALA A 61 10.57 7.28 -22.74
N ILE A 62 11.76 7.49 -22.18
CA ILE A 62 12.98 7.69 -22.95
C ILE A 62 13.52 6.31 -23.30
N LEU A 63 13.59 5.99 -24.59
CA LEU A 63 14.19 4.74 -25.08
C LEU A 63 15.61 5.00 -25.60
N ILE A 64 16.59 4.32 -25.03
CA ILE A 64 18.00 4.39 -25.45
C ILE A 64 18.53 2.99 -25.64
N GLU A 65 18.78 2.60 -26.88
CA GLU A 65 19.36 1.29 -27.20
C GLU A 65 18.68 0.15 -26.41
N PHE A 66 17.35 0.13 -26.45
CA PHE A 66 16.48 -0.82 -25.75
C PHE A 66 16.40 -0.67 -24.22
N THR A 67 17.15 0.26 -23.62
CA THR A 67 16.92 0.69 -22.24
C THR A 67 15.76 1.68 -22.21
N LYS A 68 14.69 1.34 -21.51
CA LYS A 68 13.54 2.21 -21.30
C LYS A 68 13.71 2.90 -19.94
N ILE A 69 13.62 4.22 -19.93
CA ILE A 69 13.62 5.05 -18.72
C ILE A 69 12.29 5.79 -18.69
N THR A 70 11.49 5.56 -17.66
CA THR A 70 10.19 6.24 -17.50
C THR A 70 10.23 7.08 -16.24
N LEU A 71 10.01 8.37 -16.41
CA LEU A 71 9.97 9.34 -15.33
C LEU A 71 8.52 9.52 -14.88
N HIS A 72 8.23 9.12 -13.65
CA HIS A 72 6.95 9.35 -13.01
C HIS A 72 7.07 10.49 -12.00
N THR A 73 5.94 11.06 -11.60
CA THR A 73 5.87 12.15 -10.59
C THR A 73 6.58 11.77 -9.29
N GLU A 74 6.42 10.51 -8.85
CA GLU A 74 6.95 10.05 -7.57
C GLU A 74 8.22 9.18 -7.65
N TYR A 75 8.45 8.55 -8.81
CA TYR A 75 9.46 7.52 -8.96
C TYR A 75 10.12 7.56 -10.35
N LEU A 76 11.37 7.09 -10.39
CA LEU A 76 12.04 6.79 -11.65
C LEU A 76 11.97 5.29 -11.89
N GLU A 77 11.59 4.88 -13.09
CA GLU A 77 11.65 3.50 -13.53
C GLU A 77 12.70 3.33 -14.63
N ILE A 78 13.55 2.31 -14.48
CA ILE A 78 14.53 1.92 -15.49
C ILE A 78 14.32 0.45 -15.82
N SER A 79 14.12 0.15 -17.09
CA SER A 79 14.12 -1.19 -17.67
C SER A 79 15.33 -1.34 -18.58
N PRO A 80 16.48 -1.83 -18.05
CA PRO A 80 17.73 -1.94 -18.79
C PRO A 80 17.62 -2.81 -20.04
N GLY A 81 18.19 -2.34 -21.15
CA GLY A 81 18.32 -3.08 -22.40
C GLY A 81 19.41 -4.18 -22.35
N PRO A 82 19.58 -4.97 -23.42
CA PRO A 82 20.56 -6.05 -23.47
C PRO A 82 21.99 -5.58 -23.79
N ARG A 83 22.17 -4.36 -24.29
CA ARG A 83 23.46 -3.86 -24.79
C ARG A 83 24.30 -3.23 -23.68
N GLU A 84 25.57 -3.59 -23.64
CA GLU A 84 26.56 -3.04 -22.70
C GLU A 84 27.09 -1.66 -23.16
N HIS A 85 27.07 -1.41 -24.46
CA HIS A 85 27.67 -0.23 -25.10
C HIS A 85 26.67 0.90 -25.34
N LEU A 86 26.15 1.49 -24.26
CA LEU A 86 25.48 2.79 -24.36
C LEU A 86 26.48 3.90 -24.71
N ASP A 87 26.14 4.78 -25.65
CA ASP A 87 26.90 6.01 -26.01
C ASP A 87 27.03 6.95 -24.80
N ASP A 88 28.27 7.21 -24.38
CA ASP A 88 28.59 8.04 -23.21
C ASP A 88 28.06 9.47 -23.33
N LYS A 89 28.05 10.05 -24.55
CA LYS A 89 27.47 11.40 -24.76
C LYS A 89 25.97 11.41 -24.49
N LEU A 90 25.29 10.36 -24.90
CA LEU A 90 23.86 10.22 -24.70
C LEU A 90 23.55 10.00 -23.21
N ILE A 91 24.36 9.18 -22.53
CA ILE A 91 24.29 8.98 -21.08
C ILE A 91 24.46 10.28 -20.32
N ASP A 92 25.43 11.13 -20.69
CA ASP A 92 25.62 12.42 -20.04
C ASP A 92 24.41 13.34 -20.19
N VAL A 93 23.82 13.38 -21.39
CA VAL A 93 22.58 14.13 -21.66
C VAL A 93 21.44 13.62 -20.78
N ILE A 94 21.29 12.29 -20.66
CA ILE A 94 20.25 11.68 -19.84
C ILE A 94 20.52 11.91 -18.35
N ASN A 95 21.74 11.72 -17.88
CA ASN A 95 22.15 11.97 -16.51
C ASN A 95 21.82 13.42 -16.14
N LYS A 96 22.09 14.38 -17.04
CA LYS A 96 21.70 15.79 -16.85
C LYS A 96 20.18 15.96 -16.82
N LYS A 97 19.43 15.33 -17.73
CA LYS A 97 17.96 15.38 -17.77
C LYS A 97 17.35 14.81 -16.49
N ILE A 98 17.76 13.61 -16.10
CA ILE A 98 17.27 12.94 -14.90
C ILE A 98 17.69 13.75 -13.67
N LYS A 99 18.92 14.24 -13.56
CA LYS A 99 19.38 15.07 -12.43
C LYS A 99 18.55 16.35 -12.26
N ASN A 100 18.12 16.96 -13.36
CA ASN A 100 17.25 18.14 -13.31
C ASN A 100 15.83 17.81 -12.81
N ASN A 101 15.35 16.58 -12.99
CA ASN A 101 14.01 16.16 -12.62
C ASN A 101 13.93 15.31 -11.33
N ILE A 102 15.03 14.68 -10.89
CA ILE A 102 15.09 13.79 -9.72
C ILE A 102 15.14 14.53 -8.37
N LYS A 103 15.24 15.86 -8.35
CA LYS A 103 15.35 16.61 -7.07
C LYS A 103 14.24 16.27 -6.06
N HIS A 104 13.05 15.89 -6.55
CA HIS A 104 11.92 15.50 -5.71
C HIS A 104 11.64 13.98 -5.70
N ILE A 105 12.28 13.23 -6.59
CA ILE A 105 12.09 11.78 -6.72
C ILE A 105 12.89 11.06 -5.64
N ARG A 106 12.20 10.21 -4.87
CA ARG A 106 12.79 9.45 -3.76
C ARG A 106 12.76 7.93 -3.99
N LYS A 107 12.12 7.48 -5.05
CA LYS A 107 11.88 6.07 -5.38
C LYS A 107 12.55 5.74 -6.72
N LEU A 108 13.29 4.63 -6.78
CA LEU A 108 13.88 4.09 -8.01
C LEU A 108 13.42 2.66 -8.20
N TYR A 109 12.84 2.35 -9.35
CA TYR A 109 12.43 1.00 -9.74
C TYR A 109 13.32 0.53 -10.88
N ILE A 110 13.93 -0.64 -10.71
CA ILE A 110 14.76 -1.29 -11.72
C ILE A 110 14.05 -2.58 -12.12
N ASN A 111 13.65 -2.67 -13.39
CA ASN A 111 12.91 -3.78 -13.97
C ASN A 111 13.76 -4.49 -15.04
N PRO A 112 14.77 -5.29 -14.63
CA PRO A 112 15.68 -5.94 -15.56
C PRO A 112 14.99 -7.10 -16.28
N ILE A 113 14.97 -7.00 -17.61
CA ILE A 113 14.56 -8.09 -18.51
C ILE A 113 15.78 -8.86 -19.00
N HIS A 114 16.89 -8.15 -19.18
CA HIS A 114 18.10 -8.69 -19.80
C HIS A 114 19.20 -9.00 -18.80
N GLU A 115 20.05 -9.94 -19.20
CA GLU A 115 21.10 -10.53 -18.37
C GLU A 115 22.23 -9.56 -17.96
N ASN A 116 22.53 -8.56 -18.78
CA ASN A 116 23.65 -7.62 -18.58
C ASN A 116 23.21 -6.30 -17.94
N TRP A 117 22.02 -6.27 -17.34
CA TRP A 117 21.40 -5.07 -16.79
C TRP A 117 22.26 -4.32 -15.75
N ASN A 118 23.09 -5.05 -14.97
CA ASN A 118 24.00 -4.42 -14.01
C ASN A 118 24.93 -3.42 -14.69
N LEU A 119 25.56 -3.80 -15.82
CA LEU A 119 26.49 -2.95 -16.56
C LEU A 119 25.81 -1.70 -17.12
N VAL A 120 24.55 -1.82 -17.53
CA VAL A 120 23.73 -0.69 -17.97
C VAL A 120 23.47 0.26 -16.81
N ILE A 121 23.07 -0.27 -15.65
CA ILE A 121 22.75 0.52 -14.46
C ILE A 121 23.99 1.24 -13.89
N GLU A 122 25.18 0.62 -13.95
CA GLU A 122 26.44 1.20 -13.49
C GLU A 122 26.79 2.54 -14.16
N LYS A 123 26.28 2.79 -15.37
CA LYS A 123 26.53 4.04 -16.10
C LYS A 123 25.71 5.24 -15.58
N PHE A 124 24.72 5.00 -14.72
CA PHE A 124 23.87 6.05 -14.15
C PHE A 124 24.28 6.35 -12.70
N ASN A 125 25.06 7.41 -12.46
CA ASN A 125 25.47 7.80 -11.10
C ASN A 125 24.80 9.10 -10.63
N ILE A 126 23.48 9.10 -10.55
CA ILE A 126 22.65 10.31 -10.35
C ILE A 126 21.59 10.13 -9.25
N PHE A 127 21.72 9.12 -8.40
CA PHE A 127 20.66 8.67 -7.50
C PHE A 127 20.78 9.20 -6.05
N GLU A 128 21.34 10.41 -5.90
CA GLU A 128 21.65 11.02 -4.59
C GLU A 128 20.43 11.13 -3.65
N ASN A 129 19.24 11.37 -4.20
CA ASN A 129 18.00 11.57 -3.44
C ASN A 129 17.17 10.29 -3.22
N ILE A 130 17.57 9.17 -3.82
CA ILE A 130 16.81 7.93 -3.76
C ILE A 130 16.89 7.31 -2.36
N LYS A 131 15.74 7.15 -1.71
CA LYS A 131 15.57 6.53 -0.39
C LYS A 131 14.89 5.17 -0.44
N TYR A 132 14.21 4.87 -1.54
CA TYR A 132 13.53 3.60 -1.77
C TYR A 132 13.98 3.02 -3.11
N LEU A 133 14.45 1.78 -3.09
CA LEU A 133 14.90 1.06 -4.28
C LEU A 133 14.08 -0.22 -4.42
N LYS A 134 13.41 -0.40 -5.56
CA LYS A 134 12.77 -1.66 -5.95
C LYS A 134 13.54 -2.28 -7.10
N ILE A 135 13.84 -3.57 -6.99
CA ILE A 135 14.51 -4.34 -8.02
C ILE A 135 13.62 -5.53 -8.34
N ALA A 136 13.09 -5.61 -9.56
CA ALA A 136 12.53 -6.85 -10.05
C ALA A 136 13.68 -7.83 -10.31
N TRP A 137 13.54 -9.04 -9.81
CA TRP A 137 14.62 -10.02 -9.81
C TRP A 137 14.13 -11.22 -10.61
N THR A 138 14.56 -11.29 -11.86
CA THR A 138 14.29 -12.40 -12.77
C THR A 138 15.34 -13.50 -12.58
N SER A 139 14.93 -14.74 -12.82
CA SER A 139 15.77 -15.94 -12.63
C SER A 139 16.68 -16.19 -13.86
N PRO A 140 17.95 -16.60 -13.67
CA PRO A 140 18.60 -16.83 -12.39
C PRO A 140 19.08 -15.52 -11.76
N PRO A 141 18.97 -15.41 -10.43
CA PRO A 141 19.36 -14.21 -9.73
C PRO A 141 20.87 -13.93 -9.88
N ARG A 142 21.21 -12.83 -10.57
CA ARG A 142 22.61 -12.37 -10.72
C ARG A 142 22.99 -11.40 -9.59
N ASN A 143 24.26 -11.43 -9.19
CA ASN A 143 24.84 -10.53 -8.18
C ASN A 143 24.47 -9.06 -8.44
N LEU A 144 24.07 -8.33 -7.39
CA LEU A 144 23.75 -6.90 -7.43
C LEU A 144 25.03 -6.04 -7.35
N HIS A 145 25.99 -6.34 -8.23
CA HIS A 145 27.32 -5.73 -8.21
C HIS A 145 27.31 -4.25 -8.60
N PHE A 146 26.24 -3.77 -9.25
CA PHE A 146 26.07 -2.35 -9.54
C PHE A 146 26.17 -1.47 -8.27
N PHE A 147 25.84 -1.98 -7.08
CA PHE A 147 26.01 -1.25 -5.82
C PHE A 147 27.46 -0.83 -5.55
N LYS A 148 28.45 -1.57 -6.08
CA LYS A 148 29.87 -1.22 -5.93
C LYS A 148 30.23 0.06 -6.70
N HIS A 149 29.50 0.36 -7.77
CA HIS A 149 29.79 1.47 -8.67
C HIS A 149 28.88 2.68 -8.43
N LEU A 150 27.67 2.46 -7.87
CA LEU A 150 26.71 3.52 -7.60
C LEU A 150 26.85 4.14 -6.20
N ASN A 151 27.94 4.88 -5.97
CA ASN A 151 28.23 5.52 -4.68
C ASN A 151 27.18 6.57 -4.25
N SER A 152 26.47 7.17 -5.21
CA SER A 152 25.38 8.12 -4.93
C SER A 152 24.11 7.45 -4.40
N LEU A 153 23.90 6.18 -4.71
CA LEU A 153 22.69 5.44 -4.37
C LEU A 153 22.74 4.98 -2.91
N LYS A 154 22.03 5.71 -2.04
CA LYS A 154 21.97 5.47 -0.59
C LYS A 154 20.53 5.19 -0.11
N PRO A 155 19.89 4.10 -0.59
CA PRO A 155 18.54 3.74 -0.20
C PRO A 155 18.49 3.35 1.28
N ILE A 156 17.39 3.69 1.93
CA ILE A 156 17.04 3.26 3.29
C ILE A 156 16.21 1.98 3.22
N ASN A 157 15.35 1.88 2.20
CA ASN A 157 14.47 0.75 1.97
C ASN A 157 14.83 0.08 0.64
N ILE A 158 15.05 -1.23 0.66
CA ILE A 158 15.28 -2.03 -0.54
C ILE A 158 14.18 -3.08 -0.65
N PHE A 159 13.55 -3.17 -1.81
CA PHE A 159 12.54 -4.15 -2.16
C PHE A 159 13.04 -5.04 -3.28
N CYS A 160 13.14 -6.34 -3.04
CA CYS A 160 13.53 -7.34 -4.03
C CYS A 160 12.30 -8.16 -4.46
N ASP A 161 11.84 -7.99 -5.70
CA ASP A 161 10.74 -8.79 -6.28
C ASP A 161 11.29 -10.02 -7.02
N CYS A 162 11.56 -11.12 -6.30
CA CYS A 162 12.06 -12.37 -6.86
C CYS A 162 10.96 -13.09 -7.64
N GLN A 163 10.82 -12.78 -8.92
CA GLN A 163 9.93 -13.48 -9.83
C GLN A 163 10.68 -14.61 -10.55
N GLU A 164 10.20 -15.84 -10.43
CA GLU A 164 10.65 -16.91 -11.32
C GLU A 164 10.06 -16.70 -12.72
N THR A 165 10.92 -16.38 -13.68
CA THR A 165 10.68 -16.67 -15.09
C THR A 165 11.13 -18.10 -15.34
N ILE A 166 10.31 -18.88 -16.06
CA ILE A 166 10.39 -20.34 -16.31
C ILE A 166 11.70 -20.81 -16.99
N SER A 167 12.68 -19.94 -17.21
CA SER A 167 13.95 -20.34 -17.80
C SER A 167 14.82 -21.08 -16.79
N TYR A 168 14.89 -22.40 -16.94
CA TYR A 168 15.89 -23.33 -16.37
C TYR A 168 17.32 -22.98 -16.83
N ARG A 169 17.80 -21.76 -16.61
CA ARG A 169 19.20 -21.42 -16.83
C ARG A 169 19.98 -21.77 -15.58
N LYS A 170 21.09 -22.49 -15.79
CA LYS A 170 22.10 -22.84 -14.79
C LYS A 170 22.47 -21.57 -14.02
N GLU A 171 22.50 -21.62 -12.69
CA GLU A 171 23.01 -20.51 -11.88
C GLU A 171 24.42 -20.16 -12.35
N ILE A 172 24.59 -18.98 -12.92
CA ILE A 172 25.93 -18.48 -13.27
C ILE A 172 26.45 -17.81 -12.00
N GLU A 173 27.28 -18.53 -11.25
CA GLU A 173 28.03 -17.95 -10.15
C GLU A 173 28.95 -16.86 -10.69
N SER A 174 28.67 -15.61 -10.34
CA SER A 174 29.60 -14.51 -10.55
C SER A 174 30.51 -14.40 -9.33
N ASN A 175 31.82 -14.45 -9.55
CA ASN A 175 32.84 -14.28 -8.51
C ASN A 175 33.04 -12.83 -8.08
N LYS A 176 32.27 -11.87 -8.63
CA LYS A 176 32.39 -10.45 -8.27
C LYS A 176 31.80 -10.21 -6.87
N SER A 177 32.63 -9.74 -5.94
CA SER A 177 32.23 -9.30 -4.61
C SER A 177 31.30 -8.08 -4.68
N TRP A 178 30.22 -8.09 -3.90
CA TRP A 178 29.30 -6.96 -3.77
C TRP A 178 28.66 -6.95 -2.38
N SER A 179 28.16 -5.80 -1.95
CA SER A 179 27.46 -5.64 -0.67
C SER A 179 26.33 -4.62 -0.80
N PHE A 180 25.29 -4.73 0.02
CA PHE A 180 24.28 -3.69 0.15
C PHE A 180 24.88 -2.40 0.69
N PRO A 181 24.32 -1.23 0.33
CA PRO A 181 24.79 0.05 0.80
C PRO A 181 24.53 0.19 2.31
N LYS A 182 25.52 0.69 3.06
CA LYS A 182 25.44 0.90 4.52
C LYS A 182 24.28 1.79 5.00
N SER A 183 23.65 2.54 4.09
CA SER A 183 22.45 3.33 4.39
C SER A 183 21.18 2.49 4.57
N MET A 184 21.18 1.24 4.10
CA MET A 184 20.01 0.37 4.16
C MET A 184 19.63 0.10 5.62
N LYS A 185 18.33 0.19 5.92
CA LYS A 185 17.75 -0.16 7.22
C LYS A 185 16.67 -1.24 7.09
N ASN A 186 15.92 -1.21 5.99
CA ASN A 186 14.78 -2.10 5.77
C ASN A 186 14.96 -2.88 4.48
N LEU A 187 14.68 -4.17 4.53
CA LEU A 187 14.74 -5.08 3.40
C LEU A 187 13.40 -5.81 3.27
N THR A 188 12.74 -5.67 2.13
CA THR A 188 11.53 -6.41 1.78
C THR A 188 11.86 -7.35 0.62
N ILE A 189 11.45 -8.61 0.73
CA ILE A 189 11.74 -9.63 -0.27
C ILE A 189 10.45 -10.35 -0.59
N LYS A 190 10.13 -10.40 -1.87
CA LYS A 190 9.00 -11.16 -2.40
C LYS A 190 9.55 -12.38 -3.10
N CYS A 191 9.40 -13.55 -2.46
CA CYS A 191 10.17 -14.74 -2.81
C CYS A 191 9.34 -15.72 -3.64
N LYS A 192 9.84 -16.07 -4.83
CA LYS A 192 9.41 -17.26 -5.59
C LYS A 192 10.54 -18.24 -5.93
N SER A 193 11.81 -17.94 -5.60
CA SER A 193 12.99 -18.73 -6.03
C SER A 193 13.60 -19.55 -4.90
N LYS A 194 14.49 -20.51 -5.21
CA LYS A 194 15.22 -21.32 -4.21
C LYS A 194 16.51 -20.70 -3.67
N SER A 195 17.14 -19.75 -4.36
CA SER A 195 18.50 -19.29 -4.03
C SER A 195 18.62 -17.89 -3.45
N TRP A 196 17.50 -17.21 -3.23
CA TRP A 196 17.49 -15.81 -2.77
C TRP A 196 18.22 -15.62 -1.42
N ILE A 197 18.06 -16.52 -0.44
CA ILE A 197 18.68 -16.37 0.89
C ILE A 197 20.20 -16.27 0.77
N LYS A 198 20.83 -17.19 0.02
CA LYS A 198 22.28 -17.23 -0.17
C LYS A 198 22.80 -15.95 -0.81
N ILE A 199 22.05 -15.39 -1.76
CA ILE A 199 22.47 -14.19 -2.47
C ILE A 199 22.35 -12.96 -1.58
N LEU A 200 21.29 -12.87 -0.77
CA LEU A 200 21.17 -11.80 0.22
C LEU A 200 22.26 -11.88 1.28
N LEU A 201 22.59 -13.08 1.77
CA LEU A 201 23.69 -13.26 2.72
C LEU A 201 25.03 -12.76 2.17
N LYS A 202 25.34 -13.02 0.89
CA LYS A 202 26.52 -12.45 0.22
C LYS A 202 26.51 -10.91 0.29
N GLY A 203 25.35 -10.30 0.03
CA GLY A 203 25.16 -8.85 0.07
C GLY A 203 25.21 -8.24 1.47
N LEU A 204 24.95 -9.01 2.53
CA LEU A 204 24.86 -8.55 3.92
C LEU A 204 26.17 -8.63 4.70
N THR A 205 27.24 -9.13 4.08
CA THR A 205 28.55 -9.38 4.71
C THR A 205 29.20 -8.17 5.39
N ASN A 206 28.80 -6.94 5.03
CA ASN A 206 29.31 -5.73 5.66
C ASN A 206 28.51 -5.30 6.91
N PHE A 207 27.36 -5.92 7.22
CA PHE A 207 26.53 -5.57 8.39
C PHE A 207 26.89 -6.42 9.62
N GLN A 208 26.53 -5.92 10.81
CA GLN A 208 26.59 -6.64 12.08
C GLN A 208 25.20 -7.16 12.47
N ASN A 209 25.17 -8.07 13.45
CA ASN A 209 23.92 -8.56 14.03
C ASN A 209 23.08 -7.39 14.56
N GLU A 210 21.77 -7.43 14.29
CA GLU A 210 20.79 -6.40 14.66
C GLU A 210 21.12 -4.97 14.21
N GLU A 211 22.02 -4.78 13.23
CA GLU A 211 22.32 -3.45 12.67
C GLU A 211 21.12 -2.92 11.85
N LEU A 212 20.35 -3.81 11.23
CA LEU A 212 19.21 -3.47 10.38
C LEU A 212 17.90 -3.45 11.18
N GLU A 213 16.95 -2.64 10.74
CA GLU A 213 15.70 -2.41 11.45
C GLU A 213 14.67 -3.51 11.16
N THR A 214 14.27 -3.68 9.88
CA THR A 214 13.17 -4.59 9.52
C THR A 214 13.50 -5.46 8.31
N LEU A 215 13.22 -6.76 8.44
CA LEU A 215 13.13 -7.70 7.33
C LEU A 215 11.66 -8.06 7.10
N GLU A 216 11.19 -7.91 5.86
CA GLU A 216 9.86 -8.35 5.45
C GLU A 216 9.97 -9.44 4.38
N ILE A 217 9.37 -10.59 4.64
CA ILE A 217 9.40 -11.74 3.74
C ILE A 217 7.99 -11.99 3.25
N ILE A 218 7.77 -11.79 1.95
CA ILE A 218 6.49 -11.97 1.28
C ILE A 218 6.52 -13.31 0.55
N HIS A 219 5.73 -14.24 1.05
CA HIS A 219 5.62 -15.58 0.52
C HIS A 219 4.39 -15.70 -0.39
N LEU A 220 4.59 -16.16 -1.63
CA LEU A 220 3.51 -16.26 -2.64
C LEU A 220 3.08 -17.69 -2.93
N SER A 221 1.85 -17.82 -3.43
CA SER A 221 0.99 -19.00 -3.46
C SER A 221 1.52 -20.27 -4.17
N ASN A 222 2.60 -20.18 -4.94
CA ASN A 222 2.97 -21.23 -5.88
C ASN A 222 4.32 -21.88 -5.56
N PHE A 223 4.92 -21.59 -4.41
CA PHE A 223 6.27 -22.06 -4.14
C PHE A 223 6.38 -22.87 -2.86
N ILE A 224 6.73 -24.14 -3.02
CA ILE A 224 7.11 -25.04 -1.94
C ILE A 224 8.61 -24.79 -1.69
N TYR A 225 8.95 -23.66 -1.05
CA TYR A 225 10.32 -23.52 -0.57
C TYR A 225 10.47 -24.39 0.66
N ASN A 226 11.32 -25.40 0.56
CA ASN A 226 11.70 -26.19 1.72
C ASN A 226 12.69 -25.36 2.57
N PHE A 227 12.16 -24.40 3.34
CA PHE A 227 12.92 -23.60 4.30
C PHE A 227 13.78 -24.47 5.22
N SER A 228 13.34 -25.71 5.49
CA SER A 228 14.09 -26.69 6.29
C SER A 228 15.48 -26.96 5.71
N ASN A 229 15.65 -26.97 4.38
CA ASN A 229 16.94 -27.21 3.74
C ASN A 229 17.88 -25.99 3.80
N HIS A 230 17.35 -24.80 4.04
CA HIS A 230 18.10 -23.54 4.11
C HIS A 230 17.90 -22.84 5.45
N TRP A 231 17.60 -23.61 6.49
CA TRP A 231 17.24 -23.06 7.78
C TRP A 231 18.40 -22.29 8.40
N ASN A 232 19.61 -22.84 8.37
CA ASN A 232 20.78 -22.18 8.92
C ASN A 232 21.08 -20.85 8.20
N GLU A 233 20.92 -20.82 6.88
CA GLU A 233 21.03 -19.58 6.12
C GLU A 233 19.91 -18.59 6.48
N PHE A 234 18.68 -19.06 6.68
CA PHE A 234 17.57 -18.24 7.14
C PHE A 234 17.83 -17.63 8.53
N ILE A 235 18.31 -18.43 9.49
CA ILE A 235 18.70 -17.98 10.84
C ILE A 235 19.81 -16.93 10.77
N THR A 236 20.81 -17.15 9.92
CA THR A 236 21.88 -16.18 9.70
C THR A 236 21.32 -14.88 9.13
N LEU A 237 20.40 -14.96 8.17
CA LEU A 237 19.78 -13.81 7.53
C LEU A 237 18.99 -12.96 8.54
N VAL A 238 18.13 -13.58 9.35
CA VAL A 238 17.27 -12.86 10.29
C VAL A 238 18.05 -12.21 11.44
N ASN A 239 19.23 -12.74 11.80
CA ASN A 239 20.07 -12.17 12.86
C ASN A 239 20.60 -10.77 12.56
N TYR A 240 20.66 -10.36 11.28
CA TYR A 240 21.02 -8.98 10.92
C TYR A 240 19.95 -7.96 11.29
N PHE A 241 18.71 -8.38 11.59
CA PHE A 241 17.56 -7.49 11.74
C PHE A 241 16.97 -7.50 13.15
N LYS A 242 16.47 -6.34 13.59
CA LYS A 242 15.76 -6.18 14.87
C LYS A 242 14.33 -6.71 14.84
N LYS A 243 13.66 -6.63 13.68
CA LYS A 243 12.26 -7.04 13.50
C LYS A 243 12.09 -7.85 12.21
N ILE A 244 11.34 -8.94 12.30
CA ILE A 244 11.02 -9.82 11.17
C ILE A 244 9.51 -9.85 10.97
N ASN A 245 9.03 -9.55 9.77
CA ASN A 245 7.63 -9.73 9.38
C ASN A 245 7.54 -10.79 8.29
N ILE A 246 6.80 -11.86 8.53
CA ILE A 246 6.48 -12.86 7.51
C ILE A 246 5.06 -12.63 7.04
N ILE A 247 4.91 -12.44 5.74
CA ILE A 247 3.65 -12.14 5.09
C ILE A 247 3.33 -13.28 4.14
N SER A 248 2.14 -13.87 4.24
CA SER A 248 1.77 -15.01 3.41
C SER A 248 0.36 -14.93 2.85
N ASP A 249 0.25 -14.86 1.52
CA ASP A 249 -1.01 -14.73 0.75
C ASP A 249 -1.61 -16.08 0.36
N PHE A 250 -1.23 -17.17 1.05
CA PHE A 250 -1.79 -18.47 0.77
C PHE A 250 -3.26 -18.55 1.18
N ALA A 251 -4.06 -19.18 0.34
CA ALA A 251 -5.38 -19.63 0.72
C ALA A 251 -5.34 -20.80 1.69
N ILE A 252 -4.49 -21.76 1.36
CA ILE A 252 -4.34 -23.06 1.97
C ILE A 252 -2.85 -23.30 2.11
N TYR A 253 -2.44 -23.69 3.31
CA TYR A 253 -1.04 -23.94 3.62
C TYR A 253 -0.76 -25.43 3.60
N GLY A 254 0.36 -25.83 3.01
CA GLY A 254 0.83 -27.20 3.08
C GLY A 254 1.59 -27.48 4.38
N ARG A 255 1.68 -28.76 4.76
CA ARG A 255 2.42 -29.26 5.94
C ARG A 255 3.81 -28.64 6.13
N GLN A 256 4.53 -28.40 5.03
CA GLN A 256 5.87 -27.82 5.07
C GLN A 256 5.86 -26.38 5.62
N PHE A 257 4.82 -25.60 5.33
CA PHE A 257 4.71 -24.24 5.85
C PHE A 257 4.41 -24.24 7.35
N TYR A 258 3.52 -25.13 7.83
CA TYR A 258 3.29 -25.25 9.27
C TYR A 258 4.53 -25.74 10.01
N SER A 259 5.28 -26.69 9.44
CA SER A 259 6.57 -27.11 9.97
C SER A 259 7.55 -25.94 10.09
N PHE A 260 7.63 -25.10 9.05
CA PHE A 260 8.42 -23.88 9.08
C PHE A 260 7.98 -22.91 10.18
N LEU A 261 6.67 -22.65 10.32
CA LEU A 261 6.16 -21.76 11.37
C LEU A 261 6.44 -22.30 12.77
N ASN A 262 6.23 -23.61 12.99
CA ASN A 262 6.52 -24.26 14.26
C ASN A 262 8.02 -24.17 14.62
N HIS A 263 8.89 -24.36 13.62
CA HIS A 263 10.33 -24.24 13.83
C HIS A 263 10.76 -22.79 14.11
N LEU A 264 10.11 -21.82 13.46
CA LEU A 264 10.35 -20.40 13.66
C LEU A 264 9.99 -19.93 15.07
N VAL A 265 8.91 -20.47 15.65
CA VAL A 265 8.49 -20.09 17.01
C VAL A 265 9.24 -20.84 18.10
N SER A 266 9.90 -21.96 17.79
CA SER A 266 10.65 -22.76 18.77
C SER A 266 12.06 -22.23 19.09
N ILE A 267 12.48 -21.14 18.45
CA ILE A 267 13.82 -20.57 18.58
C ILE A 267 13.79 -19.14 19.13
N GLU A 268 14.94 -18.62 19.59
CA GLU A 268 15.03 -17.29 20.19
C GLU A 268 14.60 -16.15 19.25
N ILE A 269 14.77 -16.32 17.94
CA ILE A 269 14.32 -15.38 16.90
C ILE A 269 12.81 -15.13 16.94
N ALA A 270 12.02 -16.04 17.52
CA ALA A 270 10.58 -15.89 17.70
C ALA A 270 10.18 -14.59 18.43
N LYS A 271 11.06 -14.01 19.26
CA LYS A 271 10.78 -12.74 19.96
C LYS A 271 10.66 -11.55 19.00
N LYS A 272 11.38 -11.59 17.87
CA LYS A 272 11.45 -10.51 16.87
C LYS A 272 10.47 -10.69 15.72
N CYS A 273 9.83 -11.86 15.64
CA CYS A 273 9.02 -12.26 14.51
C CYS A 273 7.54 -11.97 14.69
N HIS A 274 6.92 -11.43 13.64
CA HIS A 274 5.47 -11.26 13.52
C HIS A 274 4.96 -11.90 12.23
N LEU A 275 3.75 -12.44 12.30
CA LEU A 275 3.09 -13.10 11.19
C LEU A 275 1.90 -12.26 10.73
N ASN A 276 1.83 -12.06 9.42
CA ASN A 276 0.70 -11.47 8.73
C ASN A 276 0.21 -12.51 7.74
N LEU A 277 -0.97 -13.08 7.97
CA LEU A 277 -1.43 -14.27 7.25
C LEU A 277 -2.77 -13.99 6.57
N LYS A 278 -2.93 -14.51 5.37
CA LYS A 278 -4.23 -14.72 4.75
C LYS A 278 -4.60 -16.19 4.86
N VAL A 279 -5.83 -16.52 5.16
CA VAL A 279 -6.26 -17.89 5.43
C VAL A 279 -7.64 -18.10 4.84
N SER A 280 -7.90 -19.27 4.25
CA SER A 280 -9.26 -19.66 3.93
C SER A 280 -9.97 -20.20 5.18
N ILE A 281 -11.22 -19.85 5.36
CA ILE A 281 -12.02 -20.28 6.52
C ILE A 281 -12.22 -21.80 6.58
N ASP A 282 -12.20 -22.48 5.44
CA ASP A 282 -12.33 -23.92 5.25
C ASP A 282 -10.97 -24.63 5.09
N SER A 283 -9.86 -23.95 5.38
CA SER A 283 -8.52 -24.54 5.25
C SER A 283 -8.10 -25.31 6.50
N SER A 284 -7.11 -26.21 6.34
CA SER A 284 -6.50 -26.94 7.47
C SER A 284 -5.77 -26.05 8.48
N PHE A 285 -5.65 -24.74 8.20
CA PHE A 285 -4.99 -23.76 9.06
C PHE A 285 -5.49 -23.83 10.50
N TRP A 286 -6.81 -23.92 10.67
CA TRP A 286 -7.44 -23.90 11.98
C TRP A 286 -7.07 -25.13 12.84
N TYR A 287 -6.71 -26.23 12.20
CA TYR A 287 -6.34 -27.49 12.85
C TYR A 287 -4.84 -27.65 13.06
N GLU A 288 -4.03 -27.16 12.13
CA GLU A 288 -2.58 -27.39 12.10
C GLU A 288 -1.77 -26.32 12.84
N ILE A 289 -2.35 -25.13 13.07
CA ILE A 289 -1.64 -24.02 13.70
C ILE A 289 -1.50 -24.23 15.21
N THR A 290 -0.27 -24.08 15.73
CA THR A 290 0.01 -24.20 17.16
C THR A 290 -0.30 -22.91 17.91
N TRP A 291 -0.40 -23.00 19.24
CA TRP A 291 -0.63 -21.84 20.10
C TRP A 291 0.49 -20.81 19.95
N GLU A 292 1.73 -21.27 19.96
CA GLU A 292 2.94 -20.45 19.89
C GLU A 292 2.98 -19.64 18.60
N VAL A 293 2.50 -20.23 17.50
CA VAL A 293 2.34 -19.54 16.23
C VAL A 293 1.19 -18.53 16.29
N CYS A 294 0.05 -18.87 16.89
CA CYS A 294 -1.08 -17.95 17.06
C CYS A 294 -0.69 -16.65 17.78
N ASP A 295 0.14 -16.73 18.82
CA ASP A 295 0.64 -15.56 19.55
C ASP A 295 1.51 -14.62 18.69
N LYS A 296 2.05 -15.09 17.56
CA LYS A 296 2.84 -14.25 16.64
C LYS A 296 2.01 -13.58 15.56
N ILE A 297 0.75 -13.95 15.39
CA ILE A 297 -0.12 -13.39 14.36
C ILE A 297 -0.54 -11.98 14.77
N LYS A 298 -0.13 -10.98 13.99
CA LYS A 298 -0.49 -9.57 14.16
C LYS A 298 -1.56 -9.11 13.17
N LEU A 299 -1.59 -9.69 11.98
CA LEU A 299 -2.60 -9.45 10.98
C LEU A 299 -3.15 -10.78 10.47
N LEU A 300 -4.47 -10.92 10.50
CA LEU A 300 -5.17 -12.06 9.91
C LEU A 300 -6.18 -11.58 8.87
N CYS A 301 -6.13 -12.17 7.69
CA CYS A 301 -7.09 -11.96 6.61
C CYS A 301 -7.82 -13.28 6.32
N ILE A 302 -9.07 -13.39 6.75
CA ILE A 302 -9.90 -14.58 6.53
C ILE A 302 -10.72 -14.38 5.26
N PHE A 303 -10.72 -15.36 4.38
CA PHE A 303 -11.58 -15.35 3.21
C PHE A 303 -12.15 -16.74 2.96
N ASN A 304 -13.02 -16.86 1.97
CA ASN A 304 -13.64 -18.13 1.60
C ASN A 304 -13.21 -18.40 0.16
N VAL A 305 -12.42 -19.45 -0.08
CA VAL A 305 -11.95 -19.83 -1.43
C VAL A 305 -13.10 -20.27 -2.33
N ILE A 306 -14.17 -20.79 -1.75
CA ILE A 306 -15.28 -21.38 -2.49
C ILE A 306 -16.28 -20.27 -2.90
N GLU A 307 -15.82 -19.37 -3.77
CA GLU A 307 -16.75 -18.72 -4.69
C GLU A 307 -17.06 -19.73 -5.81
N LYS A 308 -18.23 -20.38 -5.73
CA LYS A 308 -19.07 -20.94 -6.83
C LYS A 308 -19.30 -22.47 -6.93
N VAL A 309 -18.76 -23.34 -6.08
CA VAL A 309 -19.08 -24.78 -6.17
C VAL A 309 -19.53 -25.31 -4.81
N ASN A 310 -20.84 -25.36 -4.59
CA ASN A 310 -21.52 -25.99 -3.44
C ASN A 310 -20.89 -25.68 -2.09
N LEU A 311 -21.21 -24.51 -1.51
CA LEU A 311 -20.85 -24.18 -0.13
C LEU A 311 -21.55 -25.12 0.84
N GLU A 312 -20.87 -26.19 1.23
CA GLU A 312 -21.24 -26.97 2.40
C GLU A 312 -21.06 -26.08 3.63
N ARG A 313 -22.03 -26.14 4.55
CA ARG A 313 -21.89 -25.47 5.84
C ARG A 313 -20.74 -26.13 6.60
N LEU A 314 -19.98 -25.30 7.31
CA LEU A 314 -19.00 -25.81 8.27
C LEU A 314 -19.74 -26.57 9.37
N ASP A 315 -19.17 -27.68 9.82
CA ASP A 315 -19.74 -28.40 10.94
C ASP A 315 -19.45 -27.67 12.27
N GLU A 316 -20.10 -28.10 13.35
CA GLU A 316 -19.93 -27.47 14.66
C GLU A 316 -18.49 -27.60 15.19
N ASN A 317 -17.78 -28.67 14.82
CA ASN A 317 -16.39 -28.87 15.24
C ASN A 317 -15.46 -27.88 14.52
N ASP A 318 -15.62 -27.70 13.21
CA ASP A 318 -14.89 -26.70 12.41
C ASP A 318 -15.06 -25.30 13.02
N ILE A 319 -16.31 -24.92 13.31
CA ILE A 319 -16.65 -23.62 13.88
C ILE A 319 -15.98 -23.44 15.26
N ASN A 320 -16.07 -24.44 16.13
CA ASN A 320 -15.44 -24.39 17.45
C ASN A 320 -13.91 -24.30 17.38
N VAL A 321 -13.28 -24.98 16.41
CA VAL A 321 -11.84 -24.90 16.20
C VAL A 321 -11.42 -23.52 15.71
N ILE A 322 -12.21 -22.88 14.83
CA ILE A 322 -11.99 -21.48 14.41
C ILE A 322 -12.05 -20.54 15.61
N TYR A 323 -13.10 -20.63 16.43
CA TYR A 323 -13.25 -19.79 17.63
C TYR A 323 -12.10 -19.96 18.61
N ASN A 324 -11.73 -21.20 18.93
CA ASN A 324 -10.62 -21.50 19.81
C ASN A 324 -9.28 -20.98 19.26
N THR A 325 -9.09 -21.01 17.95
CA THR A 325 -7.87 -20.51 17.31
C THR A 325 -7.79 -18.99 17.35
N LEU A 326 -8.89 -18.29 17.07
CA LEU A 326 -8.98 -16.83 17.19
C LEU A 326 -8.73 -16.35 18.63
N TYR A 327 -9.28 -17.06 19.61
CA TYR A 327 -9.06 -16.77 21.03
C TYR A 327 -7.57 -16.86 21.41
N LYS A 328 -6.78 -17.72 20.77
CA LYS A 328 -5.33 -17.84 21.03
C LYS A 328 -4.51 -16.68 20.45
N MET A 329 -5.05 -15.92 19.49
CA MET A 329 -4.32 -14.82 18.83
C MET A 329 -4.33 -13.52 19.64
N GLN A 330 -3.73 -13.55 20.83
CA GLN A 330 -3.80 -12.44 21.80
C GLN A 330 -3.15 -11.13 21.31
N LYS A 331 -2.17 -11.23 20.39
CA LYS A 331 -1.44 -10.09 19.79
C LYS A 331 -1.97 -9.65 18.42
N LEU A 332 -3.14 -10.16 18.00
CA LEU A 332 -3.77 -9.74 16.76
C LEU A 332 -4.15 -8.26 16.83
N GLU A 333 -3.58 -7.45 15.95
CA GLU A 333 -3.81 -6.00 15.88
C GLU A 333 -4.77 -5.65 14.73
N THR A 334 -4.75 -6.43 13.64
CA THR A 334 -5.56 -6.20 12.43
C THR A 334 -6.29 -7.47 12.00
N LEU A 335 -7.60 -7.37 11.78
CA LEU A 335 -8.42 -8.46 11.27
C LEU A 335 -9.19 -8.01 10.04
N MET A 336 -9.14 -8.80 8.98
CA MET A 336 -9.88 -8.58 7.74
C MET A 336 -10.68 -9.83 7.41
N PHE A 337 -11.97 -9.71 7.09
CA PHE A 337 -12.79 -10.86 6.68
C PHE A 337 -14.01 -10.49 5.85
N ARG A 338 -14.64 -11.48 5.23
CA ARG A 338 -15.91 -11.33 4.50
C ARG A 338 -17.08 -11.70 5.41
N PHE A 339 -18.11 -10.85 5.45
CA PHE A 339 -19.30 -11.11 6.27
C PHE A 339 -20.06 -12.36 5.82
N THR A 340 -19.87 -12.81 4.57
CA THR A 340 -20.46 -14.06 4.03
C THR A 340 -20.03 -15.33 4.76
N MET A 341 -19.06 -15.28 5.69
CA MET A 341 -18.78 -16.41 6.59
C MET A 341 -20.00 -16.85 7.41
N VAL A 342 -20.96 -15.96 7.68
CA VAL A 342 -22.22 -16.32 8.36
C VAL A 342 -23.08 -17.27 7.50
N ASP A 343 -22.91 -17.26 6.19
CA ASP A 343 -23.59 -18.17 5.27
C ASP A 343 -23.10 -19.62 5.45
N LEU A 344 -21.90 -19.79 6.01
CA LEU A 344 -21.27 -21.08 6.30
C LEU A 344 -21.66 -21.66 7.67
N GLY A 345 -22.55 -20.99 8.42
CA GLY A 345 -22.97 -21.42 9.75
C GLY A 345 -22.25 -20.72 10.90
N VAL A 346 -21.29 -19.83 10.63
CA VAL A 346 -20.59 -19.07 11.68
C VAL A 346 -21.54 -18.08 12.35
N GLU A 347 -21.69 -18.22 13.66
CA GLU A 347 -22.45 -17.28 14.50
C GLU A 347 -21.63 -16.02 14.74
N PHE A 348 -22.11 -14.89 14.20
CA PHE A 348 -21.34 -13.65 14.20
C PHE A 348 -21.03 -13.11 15.61
N GLU A 349 -21.97 -13.21 16.55
CA GLU A 349 -21.76 -12.77 17.94
C GLU A 349 -20.63 -13.56 18.60
N THR A 350 -20.70 -14.89 18.52
CA THR A 350 -19.69 -15.81 19.06
C THR A 350 -18.34 -15.61 18.38
N PHE A 351 -18.33 -15.40 17.07
CA PHE A 351 -17.11 -15.07 16.32
C PHE A 351 -16.46 -13.80 16.87
N VAL A 352 -17.22 -12.71 17.01
CA VAL A 352 -16.71 -11.43 17.51
C VAL A 352 -16.23 -11.55 18.97
N TYR A 353 -16.92 -12.31 19.80
CA TYR A 353 -16.56 -12.52 21.20
C TYR A 353 -15.20 -13.23 21.37
N ASN A 354 -14.84 -14.12 20.44
CA ASN A 354 -13.58 -14.85 20.48
C ASN A 354 -12.38 -14.08 19.89
N ILE A 355 -12.60 -12.90 19.31
CA ILE A 355 -11.52 -12.02 18.86
C ILE A 355 -10.86 -11.34 20.06
N THR A 356 -9.53 -11.17 20.01
CA THR A 356 -8.80 -10.42 21.04
C THR A 356 -9.34 -9.00 21.24
N LYS A 357 -9.47 -8.59 22.51
CA LYS A 357 -9.86 -7.22 22.88
C LYS A 357 -8.79 -6.17 22.53
N ASN A 358 -7.58 -6.61 22.17
CA ASN A 358 -6.48 -5.75 21.75
C ASN A 358 -6.56 -5.34 20.27
N LEU A 359 -7.58 -5.82 19.53
CA LEU A 359 -7.74 -5.51 18.12
C LEU A 359 -7.89 -4.00 17.91
N LYS A 360 -7.07 -3.45 17.01
CA LYS A 360 -7.06 -2.02 16.67
C LYS A 360 -7.72 -1.74 15.34
N ASN A 361 -7.62 -2.66 14.39
CA ASN A 361 -8.08 -2.44 13.03
C ASN A 361 -8.98 -3.58 12.57
N ILE A 362 -10.15 -3.25 12.05
CA ILE A 362 -11.08 -4.23 11.49
C ILE A 362 -11.54 -3.81 10.10
N GLN A 363 -11.49 -4.74 9.15
CA GLN A 363 -12.12 -4.60 7.85
C GLN A 363 -13.09 -5.74 7.59
N ILE A 364 -14.33 -5.40 7.25
CA ILE A 364 -15.37 -6.36 6.91
C ILE A 364 -15.89 -6.06 5.52
N THR A 365 -15.81 -7.03 4.61
CA THR A 365 -16.35 -6.90 3.25
C THR A 365 -17.63 -7.71 3.08
N ASP A 366 -18.35 -7.48 1.97
CA ASP A 366 -19.62 -8.16 1.66
C ASP A 366 -20.68 -8.06 2.75
N CYS A 367 -20.79 -6.90 3.39
CA CYS A 367 -21.72 -6.60 4.49
C CYS A 367 -23.20 -6.53 4.07
N LYS A 368 -23.62 -7.20 2.99
CA LYS A 368 -24.99 -7.10 2.45
C LYS A 368 -26.04 -7.56 3.46
N ARG A 369 -25.72 -8.63 4.19
CA ARG A 369 -26.58 -9.24 5.23
C ARG A 369 -26.34 -8.67 6.63
N MET A 370 -25.42 -7.70 6.77
CA MET A 370 -25.12 -7.11 8.07
C MET A 370 -26.30 -6.23 8.52
N ASN A 371 -26.72 -6.44 9.77
CA ASN A 371 -27.76 -5.64 10.42
C ASN A 371 -27.18 -4.82 11.59
N ILE A 372 -28.03 -4.00 12.22
CA ILE A 372 -27.61 -3.11 13.30
C ILE A 372 -27.14 -3.87 14.55
N ILE A 373 -27.68 -5.07 14.82
CA ILE A 373 -27.29 -5.91 15.95
C ILE A 373 -25.83 -6.36 15.78
N ASN A 374 -25.42 -6.72 14.55
CA ASN A 374 -24.04 -7.08 14.28
C ASN A 374 -23.07 -5.92 14.58
N LEU A 375 -23.42 -4.68 14.23
CA LEU A 375 -22.59 -3.51 14.58
C LEU A 375 -22.53 -3.25 16.09
N HIS A 376 -23.63 -3.49 16.80
CA HIS A 376 -23.64 -3.46 18.26
C HIS A 376 -22.65 -4.47 18.85
N GLU A 377 -22.61 -5.71 18.34
CA GLU A 377 -21.67 -6.71 18.85
C GLU A 377 -20.21 -6.31 18.62
N ILE A 378 -19.87 -5.76 17.45
CA ILE A 378 -18.52 -5.24 17.20
C ILE A 378 -18.18 -4.14 18.20
N SER A 379 -19.02 -3.10 18.30
CA SER A 379 -18.73 -1.93 19.16
C SER A 379 -18.69 -2.28 20.65
N ARG A 380 -19.51 -3.24 21.11
CA ARG A 380 -19.56 -3.68 22.50
C ARG A 380 -18.33 -4.49 22.91
N ASN A 381 -17.89 -5.41 22.04
CA ASN A 381 -16.82 -6.36 22.36
C ASN A 381 -15.42 -5.83 21.99
N LEU A 382 -15.30 -5.00 20.94
CA LEU A 382 -14.02 -4.51 20.39
C LEU A 382 -13.83 -3.01 20.66
N LYS A 383 -13.59 -2.65 21.92
CA LYS A 383 -13.55 -1.24 22.37
C LYS A 383 -12.30 -0.46 21.98
N ASN A 384 -11.23 -1.14 21.57
CA ASN A 384 -9.92 -0.54 21.28
C ASN A 384 -9.71 -0.25 19.78
N LEU A 385 -10.78 -0.30 18.97
CA LEU A 385 -10.70 -0.05 17.54
C LEU A 385 -10.28 1.39 17.24
N GLU A 386 -9.20 1.53 16.48
CA GLU A 386 -8.71 2.79 15.92
C GLU A 386 -9.18 2.98 14.48
N ILE A 387 -9.33 1.89 13.72
CA ILE A 387 -9.71 1.91 12.30
C ILE A 387 -10.80 0.89 12.03
N VAL A 388 -11.91 1.35 11.46
CA VAL A 388 -13.05 0.52 11.07
C VAL A 388 -13.34 0.73 9.58
N SER A 389 -13.40 -0.37 8.84
CA SER A 389 -13.67 -0.38 7.41
C SER A 389 -14.79 -1.38 7.09
N LEU A 390 -15.93 -0.88 6.58
CA LEU A 390 -17.14 -1.67 6.33
C LEU A 390 -17.55 -1.54 4.86
N TYR A 391 -17.49 -2.64 4.11
CA TYR A 391 -17.77 -2.65 2.68
C TYR A 391 -19.02 -3.44 2.33
N GLY A 392 -19.92 -2.79 1.58
CA GLY A 392 -21.06 -3.46 0.96
C GLY A 392 -22.33 -3.46 1.80
N ILE A 393 -22.55 -2.42 2.62
CA ILE A 393 -23.74 -2.31 3.47
C ILE A 393 -24.98 -2.00 2.61
N GLU A 394 -25.99 -2.87 2.66
CA GLU A 394 -27.27 -2.68 1.96
C GLU A 394 -28.43 -2.29 2.91
N SER A 395 -28.31 -2.59 4.22
CA SER A 395 -29.34 -2.27 5.22
C SER A 395 -29.66 -0.77 5.30
N ASP A 396 -30.95 -0.45 5.38
CA ASP A 396 -31.46 0.92 5.59
C ASP A 396 -31.39 1.35 7.06
N ASP A 397 -31.36 0.39 7.99
CA ASP A 397 -31.24 0.64 9.45
C ASP A 397 -29.83 1.07 9.85
N ILE A 398 -28.84 0.77 9.02
CA ILE A 398 -27.46 1.17 9.20
C ILE A 398 -27.24 2.51 8.48
N THR A 399 -27.16 3.57 9.28
CA THR A 399 -26.86 4.94 8.83
C THR A 399 -25.50 5.38 9.33
N LEU A 400 -24.92 6.39 8.67
CA LEU A 400 -23.63 6.95 9.06
C LEU A 400 -23.63 7.52 10.49
N ASP A 401 -24.70 8.20 10.89
CA ASP A 401 -24.85 8.74 12.25
C ASP A 401 -24.81 7.63 13.31
N ARG A 402 -25.53 6.52 13.08
CA ARG A 402 -25.53 5.37 13.98
C ARG A 402 -24.16 4.73 14.09
N ILE A 403 -23.43 4.60 12.98
CA ILE A 403 -22.06 4.07 12.99
C ILE A 403 -21.15 5.02 13.79
N LEU A 404 -21.21 6.33 13.54
CA LEU A 404 -20.38 7.31 14.25
C LEU A 404 -20.68 7.37 15.76
N GLU A 405 -21.93 7.13 16.15
CA GLU A 405 -22.33 7.03 17.56
C GLU A 405 -21.72 5.77 18.22
N MET A 406 -21.88 4.61 17.59
CA MET A 406 -21.34 3.33 18.09
C MET A 406 -19.80 3.32 18.14
N PHE A 407 -19.16 3.93 17.17
CA PHE A 407 -17.71 3.95 16.99
C PHE A 407 -17.09 5.31 17.33
N SER A 408 -17.57 5.94 18.40
CA SER A 408 -17.20 7.31 18.78
C SER A 408 -15.71 7.57 19.03
N ASN A 409 -14.93 6.54 19.36
CA ASN A 409 -13.48 6.62 19.61
C ASN A 409 -12.62 6.25 18.39
N VAL A 410 -13.23 5.80 17.29
CA VAL A 410 -12.50 5.40 16.08
C VAL A 410 -11.86 6.62 15.45
N LYS A 411 -10.57 6.50 15.11
CA LYS A 411 -9.83 7.58 14.44
C LYS A 411 -10.16 7.62 12.96
N VAL A 412 -10.31 6.46 12.31
CA VAL A 412 -10.55 6.39 10.88
C VAL A 412 -11.71 5.46 10.58
N LEU A 413 -12.71 5.99 9.89
CA LEU A 413 -13.89 5.25 9.49
C LEU A 413 -13.98 5.24 7.97
N GLU A 414 -14.18 4.05 7.42
CA GLU A 414 -14.37 3.85 5.99
C GLU A 414 -15.62 3.00 5.76
N ILE A 415 -16.55 3.51 4.96
CA ILE A 415 -17.84 2.86 4.74
C ILE A 415 -18.20 2.88 3.27
N PHE A 416 -18.52 1.72 2.71
CA PHE A 416 -19.19 1.61 1.43
C PHE A 416 -20.63 1.14 1.58
N PHE A 417 -21.56 2.05 1.30
CA PHE A 417 -22.97 1.78 1.19
C PHE A 417 -23.28 1.31 -0.24
N LYS A 418 -23.68 0.05 -0.39
CA LYS A 418 -24.04 -0.53 -1.69
C LYS A 418 -25.50 -0.19 -2.06
N LYS A 419 -25.80 1.10 -2.00
CA LYS A 419 -27.11 1.69 -2.33
C LYS A 419 -26.89 3.03 -3.03
N SER A 420 -27.96 3.59 -3.57
CA SER A 420 -27.88 4.90 -4.23
C SER A 420 -27.44 5.98 -3.24
N PHE A 421 -26.85 7.07 -3.76
CA PHE A 421 -26.41 8.21 -2.95
C PHE A 421 -27.55 8.77 -2.08
N LYS A 422 -28.77 8.89 -2.62
CA LYS A 422 -29.98 9.27 -1.86
C LYS A 422 -30.35 8.27 -0.76
N LYS A 423 -30.40 6.96 -1.07
CA LYS A 423 -30.74 5.94 -0.05
C LYS A 423 -29.67 5.84 1.04
N SER A 424 -28.43 6.24 0.74
CA SER A 424 -27.36 6.33 1.72
C SER A 424 -27.50 7.51 2.68
N LYS A 425 -28.45 8.44 2.43
CA LYS A 425 -28.69 9.62 3.26
C LYS A 425 -27.45 10.52 3.44
N ILE A 426 -26.53 10.50 2.47
CA ILE A 426 -25.29 11.29 2.55
C ILE A 426 -25.58 12.79 2.50
N LEU A 427 -26.55 13.22 1.70
CA LEU A 427 -26.98 14.62 1.67
C LEU A 427 -27.55 15.08 3.02
N GLU A 428 -28.33 14.24 3.69
CA GLU A 428 -28.90 14.54 5.02
C GLU A 428 -27.77 14.70 6.05
N PHE A 429 -26.80 13.78 6.04
CA PHE A 429 -25.61 13.86 6.89
C PHE A 429 -24.81 15.15 6.64
N LEU A 430 -24.55 15.50 5.38
CA LEU A 430 -23.76 16.68 5.02
C LEU A 430 -24.48 18.01 5.24
N LYS A 431 -25.83 18.05 5.18
CA LYS A 431 -26.60 19.21 5.62
C LYS A 431 -26.43 19.44 7.13
N GLY A 432 -26.28 18.38 7.89
CA GLY A 432 -26.16 18.42 9.34
C GLY A 432 -27.51 18.61 10.04
N LYS A 433 -27.48 19.15 11.25
CA LYS A 433 -28.68 19.28 12.10
C LYS A 433 -29.33 20.64 11.92
N ARG A 434 -30.65 20.69 12.02
CA ARG A 434 -31.40 21.94 12.04
C ARG A 434 -31.18 22.62 13.40
N SER A 435 -30.71 23.85 13.40
CA SER A 435 -30.60 24.71 14.57
C SER A 435 -31.93 25.39 14.90
N ASP A 436 -32.00 26.00 16.08
CA ASP A 436 -33.20 26.67 16.61
C ASP A 436 -33.65 27.86 15.75
N ASP A 437 -32.72 28.46 15.00
CA ASP A 437 -32.97 29.51 14.00
C ASP A 437 -33.55 28.96 12.68
N GLY A 438 -33.77 27.66 12.58
CA GLY A 438 -34.32 26.98 11.42
C GLY A 438 -33.32 26.66 10.31
N HIS A 439 -32.06 27.09 10.43
CA HIS A 439 -30.99 26.80 9.47
C HIS A 439 -30.37 25.43 9.70
N TYR A 440 -29.74 24.84 8.67
CA TYR A 440 -28.99 23.60 8.81
C TYR A 440 -27.53 23.91 9.07
N LYS A 441 -26.95 23.28 10.10
CA LYS A 441 -25.54 23.44 10.46
C LYS A 441 -24.82 22.11 10.39
N PHE A 442 -23.83 22.04 9.50
CA PHE A 442 -22.94 20.91 9.40
C PHE A 442 -22.08 20.76 10.67
N ILE A 443 -21.95 19.52 11.16
CA ILE A 443 -21.13 19.16 12.32
C ILE A 443 -20.03 18.23 11.83
N TRP A 444 -18.77 18.66 11.98
CA TRP A 444 -17.63 17.83 11.63
C TRP A 444 -17.58 16.57 12.52
N PRO A 445 -17.37 15.37 11.94
CA PRO A 445 -17.17 14.16 12.71
C PRO A 445 -15.90 14.28 13.57
N LYS A 446 -15.88 13.61 14.73
CA LYS A 446 -14.71 13.59 15.63
C LYS A 446 -13.53 12.79 15.05
N THR A 447 -13.80 11.93 14.08
CA THR A 447 -12.82 11.10 13.39
C THR A 447 -11.72 11.96 12.75
N VAL A 448 -10.52 11.40 12.64
CA VAL A 448 -9.40 11.99 11.89
C VAL A 448 -9.66 11.93 10.39
N CYS A 449 -10.26 10.82 9.93
CA CYS A 449 -10.63 10.59 8.54
C CYS A 449 -11.97 9.83 8.49
N LEU A 450 -12.85 10.25 7.60
CA LEU A 450 -14.08 9.57 7.25
C LEU A 450 -14.15 9.46 5.72
N ASN A 451 -14.10 8.24 5.21
CA ASN A 451 -14.34 7.93 3.81
C ASN A 451 -15.71 7.29 3.66
N ILE A 452 -16.53 7.86 2.78
CA ILE A 452 -17.86 7.37 2.48
C ILE A 452 -17.94 7.08 0.99
N PHE A 453 -18.34 5.87 0.65
CA PHE A 453 -18.52 5.42 -0.72
C PHE A 453 -19.98 5.05 -0.95
N THR A 454 -20.50 5.39 -2.12
CA THR A 454 -21.83 5.00 -2.60
C THR A 454 -21.80 4.72 -4.09
N PHE A 455 -22.89 4.24 -4.67
CA PHE A 455 -23.07 4.35 -6.12
C PHE A 455 -23.09 5.82 -6.57
N TYR A 456 -22.68 6.06 -7.81
CA TYR A 456 -22.55 7.41 -8.34
C TYR A 456 -23.89 8.19 -8.28
N PRO A 457 -23.89 9.43 -7.79
CA PRO A 457 -25.09 10.26 -7.67
C PRO A 457 -25.66 10.66 -9.03
N LYS A 458 -26.99 10.84 -9.08
CA LYS A 458 -27.67 11.44 -10.23
C LYS A 458 -27.32 12.93 -10.36
N LYS A 459 -27.51 13.51 -11.54
CA LYS A 459 -27.22 14.94 -11.80
C LYS A 459 -27.93 15.90 -10.84
N SER A 460 -29.18 15.60 -10.45
CA SER A 460 -29.92 16.38 -9.46
C SER A 460 -29.29 16.31 -8.06
N GLU A 461 -28.86 15.12 -7.65
CA GLU A 461 -28.21 14.88 -6.35
C GLU A 461 -26.83 15.56 -6.29
N LEU A 462 -26.05 15.53 -7.38
CA LEU A 462 -24.80 16.28 -7.51
C LEU A 462 -25.02 17.79 -7.41
N SER A 463 -26.07 18.30 -8.07
CA SER A 463 -26.40 19.72 -8.02
C SER A 463 -26.74 20.18 -6.61
N GLU A 464 -27.41 19.32 -5.84
CA GLU A 464 -27.71 19.56 -4.42
C GLU A 464 -26.45 19.46 -3.55
N LEU A 465 -25.61 18.45 -3.79
CA LEU A 465 -24.34 18.27 -3.09
C LEU A 465 -23.43 19.49 -3.23
N TYR A 466 -23.29 20.04 -4.44
CA TYR A 466 -22.47 21.24 -4.66
C TYR A 466 -23.02 22.50 -3.98
N LYS A 467 -24.33 22.56 -3.69
CA LYS A 467 -24.89 23.64 -2.88
C LYS A 467 -24.49 23.48 -1.42
N ILE A 468 -24.67 22.28 -0.87
CA ILE A 468 -24.31 21.95 0.52
C ILE A 468 -22.82 22.13 0.76
N GLU A 469 -21.97 21.65 -0.16
CA GLU A 469 -20.52 21.78 -0.05
C GLU A 469 -20.10 23.23 0.15
N LYS A 470 -20.67 24.19 -0.59
CA LYS A 470 -20.31 25.60 -0.49
C LYS A 470 -20.59 26.19 0.91
N GLU A 471 -21.49 25.57 1.66
CA GLU A 471 -21.87 25.99 3.01
C GLU A 471 -21.04 25.30 4.11
N ILE A 472 -20.32 24.19 3.79
CA ILE A 472 -19.50 23.46 4.77
C ILE A 472 -18.21 24.24 5.08
N PRO A 473 -18.00 24.70 6.33
CA PRO A 473 -16.78 25.40 6.72
C PRO A 473 -15.57 24.45 6.68
N ARG A 474 -14.55 24.75 5.87
CA ARG A 474 -13.38 23.88 5.67
C ARG A 474 -12.11 24.63 5.31
N LYS A 475 -10.96 23.99 5.54
CA LYS A 475 -9.67 24.32 4.92
C LYS A 475 -9.43 23.47 3.68
N CYS A 476 -8.48 23.88 2.85
CA CYS A 476 -8.04 23.10 1.70
C CYS A 476 -7.68 21.67 2.12
N GLY A 477 -8.15 20.69 1.34
CA GLY A 477 -7.88 19.27 1.57
C GLY A 477 -8.75 18.59 2.65
N GLN A 478 -9.62 19.31 3.39
CA GLN A 478 -10.42 18.69 4.46
C GLN A 478 -11.70 18.00 3.96
N LEU A 479 -12.29 18.47 2.86
CA LEU A 479 -13.43 17.85 2.19
C LEU A 479 -13.05 17.58 0.75
N LEU A 480 -13.17 16.33 0.31
CA LEU A 480 -12.86 15.91 -1.04
C LEU A 480 -14.02 15.09 -1.60
N PHE A 481 -14.31 15.32 -2.88
CA PHE A 481 -15.22 14.48 -3.66
C PHE A 481 -14.48 13.91 -4.84
N ASP A 482 -14.74 12.65 -5.14
CA ASP A 482 -14.07 11.99 -6.25
C ASP A 482 -14.99 10.92 -6.86
N SER A 483 -14.86 10.74 -8.16
CA SER A 483 -15.41 9.59 -8.86
C SER A 483 -14.40 8.45 -8.80
N ASP A 484 -14.88 7.23 -8.54
CA ASP A 484 -14.04 6.05 -8.56
C ASP A 484 -14.73 4.89 -9.28
N LYS A 485 -14.01 3.80 -9.45
CA LYS A 485 -14.49 2.59 -10.09
C LYS A 485 -14.44 1.42 -9.12
N LEU A 486 -15.57 0.74 -9.01
CA LEU A 486 -15.66 -0.54 -8.35
C LEU A 486 -15.53 -1.65 -9.39
N TYR A 487 -14.46 -2.42 -9.25
CA TYR A 487 -14.20 -3.62 -10.03
C TYR A 487 -14.73 -4.82 -9.24
N PHE A 488 -15.83 -5.37 -9.74
CA PHE A 488 -16.22 -6.74 -9.38
C PHE A 488 -15.55 -7.71 -10.35
N GLU A 489 -15.37 -8.96 -9.93
CA GLU A 489 -14.88 -10.04 -10.80
C GLU A 489 -15.78 -10.29 -12.03
N THR A 490 -16.99 -9.73 -12.01
CA THR A 490 -17.90 -9.65 -13.16
C THR A 490 -17.71 -8.32 -13.90
N VAL A 491 -16.91 -8.36 -14.97
CA VAL A 491 -16.64 -7.46 -16.13
C VAL A 491 -17.22 -6.01 -16.19
N THR A 492 -18.34 -5.66 -15.56
CA THR A 492 -18.89 -4.30 -15.62
C THR A 492 -18.34 -3.41 -14.50
N GLU A 493 -17.45 -2.50 -14.86
CA GLU A 493 -17.01 -1.40 -13.99
C GLU A 493 -18.24 -0.63 -13.49
N THR A 494 -18.38 -0.49 -12.17
CA THR A 494 -19.44 0.34 -11.59
C THR A 494 -18.86 1.64 -11.08
N ASN A 495 -19.36 2.77 -11.58
CA ASN A 495 -18.97 4.07 -11.07
C ASN A 495 -19.49 4.25 -9.64
N ILE A 496 -18.57 4.57 -8.74
CA ILE A 496 -18.86 4.91 -7.35
C ILE A 496 -18.45 6.35 -7.08
N PHE A 497 -18.99 6.90 -6.01
CA PHE A 497 -18.71 8.26 -5.57
C PHE A 497 -18.12 8.21 -4.17
N ARG A 498 -16.98 8.86 -4.00
CA ARG A 498 -16.30 9.01 -2.71
C ARG A 498 -16.54 10.40 -2.17
N THR A 499 -16.90 10.46 -0.89
CA THR A 499 -16.84 11.66 -0.06
C THR A 499 -15.84 11.43 1.06
N THR A 500 -14.81 12.27 1.15
CA THR A 500 -13.79 12.20 2.22
C THR A 500 -13.85 13.44 3.08
N LEU A 501 -13.93 13.25 4.40
CA LEU A 501 -13.79 14.27 5.43
C LEU A 501 -12.54 13.96 6.26
N GLN A 502 -11.59 14.88 6.33
CA GLN A 502 -10.34 14.67 7.05
C GLN A 502 -9.85 15.92 7.78
N LYS A 503 -9.15 15.74 8.90
CA LYS A 503 -8.60 16.86 9.70
C LYS A 503 -7.53 17.64 8.95
N CYS A 504 -6.68 16.95 8.17
CA CYS A 504 -5.68 17.53 7.29
C CYS A 504 -5.44 16.63 6.08
N SER A 505 -4.71 17.11 5.07
CA SER A 505 -4.29 16.27 3.95
C SER A 505 -3.43 15.09 4.43
N GLY A 506 -3.54 13.95 3.74
CA GLY A 506 -2.74 12.76 4.04
C GLY A 506 -3.32 11.82 5.11
N CYS A 507 -4.46 12.12 5.73
CA CYS A 507 -5.06 11.23 6.73
C CYS A 507 -5.50 9.86 6.17
N TYR A 508 -5.66 9.73 4.85
CA TYR A 508 -5.88 8.44 4.19
C TYR A 508 -4.68 7.47 4.32
N ASN A 509 -3.51 7.93 4.77
CA ASN A 509 -2.34 7.07 5.01
C ASN A 509 -2.55 6.10 6.18
N TYR A 510 -3.45 6.41 7.12
CA TYR A 510 -3.81 5.49 8.22
C TYR A 510 -4.39 4.17 7.69
N LEU A 511 -5.12 4.22 6.57
CA LEU A 511 -5.68 3.03 5.92
C LEU A 511 -4.62 2.12 5.30
N LYS A 512 -3.33 2.51 5.27
CA LYS A 512 -2.25 1.63 4.81
C LYS A 512 -2.14 0.33 5.61
N THR A 513 -2.69 0.27 6.83
CA THR A 513 -2.73 -0.97 7.63
C THR A 513 -3.51 -2.11 6.96
N PHE A 514 -4.54 -1.79 6.16
CA PHE A 514 -5.25 -2.77 5.35
C PHE A 514 -4.61 -2.94 3.96
N ARG A 515 -3.74 -2.01 3.56
CA ARG A 515 -2.99 -2.01 2.30
C ARG A 515 -1.68 -2.77 2.45
N ASN A 516 -1.77 -4.01 2.91
CA ASN A 516 -0.75 -4.95 2.53
C ASN A 516 -1.03 -5.26 1.07
N ASN A 517 -0.24 -4.77 0.10
CA ASN A 517 -0.40 -4.98 -1.36
C ASN A 517 -0.43 -6.48 -1.78
N ILE A 518 -0.41 -7.36 -0.79
CA ILE A 518 -0.30 -8.81 -0.81
C ILE A 518 -1.67 -9.42 -0.50
N PHE A 519 -2.48 -8.85 0.41
CA PHE A 519 -3.79 -9.41 0.77
C PHE A 519 -4.92 -8.70 0.03
N LYS A 520 -5.20 -9.17 -1.18
CA LYS A 520 -6.41 -8.77 -1.91
C LYS A 520 -7.58 -9.64 -1.43
N ILE A 521 -8.57 -9.02 -0.78
CA ILE A 521 -9.93 -9.57 -0.65
C ILE A 521 -10.71 -9.05 -1.86
N THR A 522 -11.44 -9.93 -2.55
CA THR A 522 -11.94 -9.88 -3.95
C THR A 522 -12.86 -8.71 -4.36
N SER A 523 -12.95 -7.63 -3.58
CA SER A 523 -13.52 -6.35 -4.05
C SER A 523 -12.41 -5.35 -4.37
N LYS A 524 -12.04 -5.25 -5.64
CA LYS A 524 -11.16 -4.19 -6.13
C LYS A 524 -11.97 -2.88 -6.16
N THR A 525 -11.97 -2.13 -5.07
CA THR A 525 -12.17 -0.67 -5.21
C THR A 525 -10.90 -0.13 -5.86
N GLY A 526 -10.98 0.37 -7.11
CA GLY A 526 -9.81 0.83 -7.88
C GLY A 526 -9.01 1.94 -7.18
N LEU A 527 -9.66 2.63 -6.25
CA LEU A 527 -9.17 3.71 -5.41
C LEU A 527 -7.80 3.52 -4.75
N TYR A 528 -7.33 2.29 -4.53
CA TYR A 528 -6.10 2.04 -3.74
C TYR A 528 -4.88 1.52 -4.50
N GLU A 529 -5.04 1.00 -5.71
CA GLU A 529 -3.91 0.61 -6.55
C GLU A 529 -3.45 1.74 -7.46
N ASP A 530 -4.35 2.65 -7.87
CA ASP A 530 -4.04 3.59 -8.95
C ASP A 530 -3.74 5.01 -8.44
N LYS A 531 -4.48 5.55 -7.45
CA LYS A 531 -4.34 6.97 -7.01
C LYS A 531 -3.35 7.22 -5.85
N LEU A 532 -2.86 6.17 -5.19
CA LEU A 532 -1.86 6.29 -4.10
C LEU A 532 -0.42 6.19 -4.57
N PHE A 533 -0.24 5.92 -5.87
CA PHE A 533 1.02 6.08 -6.59
C PHE A 533 1.01 7.35 -7.48
N GLU A 534 -0.05 8.18 -7.38
CA GLU A 534 -0.20 9.48 -8.07
C GLU A 534 -0.09 10.71 -7.13
N ILE A 535 0.41 10.59 -5.89
CA ILE A 535 0.64 11.76 -5.01
C ILE A 535 2.08 11.90 -4.61
#